data_AF-A0A934AZT5-F1
#
_entry.id   AF-A0A934AZT5-F1
#
_cell.length_a   1.000
_cell.length_b   1.000
_cell.length_c   1.000
_cell.angle_alpha   90.00
_cell.angle_beta   90.00
_cell.angle_gamma   90.00
#
_symmetry.space_group_name_H-M   'P 1'
#
loop_
_entity.id
_entity.type
_entity.pdbx_description
1 polymer ?
#
loop_
_entity_poly.entity_id
_entity_poly.type
_entity_poly.pdbx_seq_one_letter_code
_entity_poly.pdbx_strand_id
1 'polypeptide(L)'
;MTRPPSIKKRISSGGVIYRPATGGSGDNPGARIEVAIVAVRGGKAWCLPKGIINKGEDPPTAALREVREETGLSGEIVDEIGVISYWYYLKEE
;
A
#
# COMPACT_ATOMS: atom_id res chain seq x y z
N MET A 1 -1.44 -25.84 -31.22
CA MET A 1 -1.39 -25.64 -29.76
C MET A 1 -1.13 -24.16 -29.49
N THR A 2 -2.02 -23.47 -28.79
CA THR A 2 -1.78 -22.10 -28.31
C THR A 2 -0.78 -22.16 -27.14
N ARG A 3 0.22 -21.27 -27.13
CA ARG A 3 1.17 -21.18 -26.02
C ARG A 3 0.39 -20.86 -24.73
N PRO A 4 0.71 -21.50 -23.60
CA PRO A 4 0.12 -21.11 -22.32
C PRO A 4 0.45 -19.64 -22.02
N PRO A 5 -0.47 -18.90 -21.38
CA PRO A 5 -0.26 -17.50 -21.06
C PRO A 5 0.99 -17.33 -20.19
N SER A 6 1.80 -16.31 -20.47
CA SER A 6 2.99 -16.02 -19.69
C SER A 6 2.60 -15.50 -18.31
N ILE A 7 3.10 -16.15 -17.25
CA ILE A 7 2.97 -15.66 -15.89
C ILE A 7 3.96 -14.51 -15.69
N LYS A 8 3.45 -13.34 -15.29
CA LYS A 8 4.28 -12.19 -14.87
C LYS A 8 4.18 -12.05 -13.35
N LYS A 9 5.30 -12.18 -12.64
CA LYS A 9 5.37 -11.89 -11.20
C LYS A 9 5.51 -10.38 -10.98
N ARG A 10 4.69 -9.82 -10.11
CA ARG A 10 4.80 -8.42 -9.66
C ARG A 10 4.88 -8.41 -8.13
N ILE A 11 5.78 -7.60 -7.60
CA ILE A 11 5.97 -7.43 -6.15
C ILE A 11 5.75 -5.95 -5.84
N SER A 12 4.88 -5.71 -4.88
CA SER A 12 4.54 -4.38 -4.41
C SER A 12 4.75 -4.28 -2.91
N SER A 13 4.99 -3.06 -2.44
CA SER A 13 5.04 -2.72 -1.03
C SER A 13 4.25 -1.43 -0.78
N GLY A 14 3.76 -1.27 0.43
CA GLY A 14 2.95 -0.11 0.84
C GLY A 14 2.67 -0.16 2.33
N GLY A 15 1.68 0.60 2.79
CA GLY A 15 1.45 0.70 4.21
C GLY A 15 0.08 1.23 4.62
N VAL A 16 -0.18 1.12 5.92
CA VAL A 16 -1.31 1.76 6.60
C VAL A 16 -0.73 2.95 7.36
N ILE A 17 -0.72 4.12 6.74
CA ILE A 17 -0.31 5.33 7.47
C ILE A 17 -1.49 5.84 8.29
N TYR A 18 -1.24 6.09 9.57
CA TYR A 18 -2.27 6.49 10.51
C TYR A 18 -1.79 7.62 11.41
N ARG A 19 -2.76 8.29 12.05
CA ARG A 19 -2.52 9.25 13.13
C ARG A 19 -3.61 9.11 14.20
N PRO A 20 -3.37 9.57 15.44
CA PRO A 20 -4.45 9.79 16.39
C PRO A 20 -5.48 10.77 15.81
N ALA A 21 -6.76 10.46 15.99
CA ALA A 21 -7.84 11.36 15.64
C ALA A 21 -7.76 12.63 16.49
N THR A 22 -8.23 13.75 15.95
CA THR A 22 -8.19 15.06 16.61
C THR A 22 -8.74 14.97 18.04
N GLY A 23 -7.91 15.31 19.04
CA GLY A 23 -8.26 15.27 20.46
C GLY A 23 -7.90 13.98 21.22
N GLY A 24 -7.36 12.96 20.55
CA GLY A 24 -6.76 11.79 21.21
C GLY A 24 -5.25 11.96 21.40
N SER A 25 -4.76 11.85 22.64
CA SER A 25 -3.34 11.65 22.90
C SER A 25 -2.92 10.24 22.52
N GLY A 26 -1.71 10.06 21.99
CA GLY A 26 -1.19 8.75 21.56
C GLY A 26 -1.09 7.71 22.68
N ASP A 27 -1.07 8.15 23.94
CA ASP A 27 -0.96 7.29 25.12
C ASP A 27 -2.33 6.80 25.64
N ASN A 28 -3.45 7.26 25.05
CA ASN A 28 -4.77 6.80 25.44
C ASN A 28 -5.15 5.53 24.64
N PRO A 29 -5.28 4.36 25.27
CA PRO A 29 -5.64 3.11 24.58
C PRO A 29 -7.04 3.12 23.95
N GLY A 30 -7.88 4.11 24.27
CA GLY A 30 -9.17 4.34 23.62
C GLY A 30 -9.15 5.43 22.53
N ALA A 31 -7.98 6.01 22.21
CA ALA A 31 -7.87 7.01 21.17
C ALA A 31 -8.24 6.41 19.81
N ARG A 32 -9.19 7.05 19.12
CA ARG A 32 -9.52 6.67 17.74
C ARG A 32 -8.34 7.00 16.83
N ILE A 33 -8.08 6.14 15.85
CA ILE A 33 -7.08 6.38 14.81
C ILE A 33 -7.77 6.78 13.50
N GLU A 34 -7.10 7.64 12.74
CA GLU A 34 -7.44 7.96 11.36
C GLU A 34 -6.41 7.32 10.45
N VAL A 35 -6.87 6.69 9.36
CA VAL A 35 -6.03 6.00 8.38
C VAL A 35 -6.23 6.65 7.01
N ALA A 36 -5.14 6.83 6.26
CA ALA A 36 -5.24 7.29 4.88
C ALA A 36 -5.58 6.12 3.94
N ILE A 37 -6.57 6.32 3.07
CA ILE A 37 -6.90 5.44 1.95
C ILE A 37 -6.87 6.25 0.66
N VAL A 38 -6.45 5.63 -0.44
CA VAL A 38 -6.32 6.30 -1.74
C VAL A 38 -7.39 5.81 -2.72
N ALA A 39 -7.90 6.73 -3.52
CA ALA A 39 -8.89 6.45 -4.54
C ALA A 39 -8.21 6.15 -5.88
N VAL A 40 -8.44 4.97 -6.43
CA VAL A 40 -7.83 4.51 -7.69
C VAL A 40 -8.89 4.33 -8.78
N ARG A 41 -8.44 4.09 -10.02
CA ARG A 41 -9.32 3.87 -11.20
C ARG A 41 -10.33 5.01 -11.40
N GLY A 42 -9.89 6.25 -11.18
CA GLY A 42 -10.73 7.44 -11.28
C GLY A 42 -11.81 7.51 -10.20
N GLY A 43 -11.51 7.08 -8.96
CA GLY A 43 -12.44 7.13 -7.84
C GLY A 43 -13.38 5.94 -7.71
N LYS A 44 -13.21 4.89 -8.52
CA LYS A 44 -14.10 3.72 -8.55
C LYS A 44 -13.70 2.61 -7.57
N ALA A 45 -12.53 2.71 -6.96
CA ALA A 45 -12.07 1.79 -5.95
C ALA A 45 -11.20 2.52 -4.93
N TRP A 46 -11.20 2.01 -3.70
CA TRP A 46 -10.37 2.49 -2.61
C TRP A 46 -9.39 1.40 -2.22
N CYS A 47 -8.14 1.78 -1.96
CA CYS A 47 -7.13 0.85 -1.47
C CYS A 47 -6.17 1.53 -0.49
N LEU A 48 -5.36 0.71 0.18
CA LEU A 48 -4.18 1.18 0.89
C LEU A 48 -3.14 1.70 -0.11
N PRO A 49 -2.36 2.74 0.25
CA PRO A 49 -1.30 3.23 -0.61
C PRO A 49 -0.21 2.17 -0.79
N LYS A 50 0.11 1.85 -2.04
CA LYS A 50 1.07 0.79 -2.39
C LYS A 50 1.39 0.77 -3.88
N GLY A 51 2.65 0.51 -4.21
CA GLY A 51 3.09 0.36 -5.59
C GLY A 51 4.24 -0.61 -5.76
N ILE A 52 4.80 -0.66 -6.97
CA ILE A 52 5.76 -1.69 -7.39
C ILE A 52 7.13 -1.39 -6.76
N ILE A 53 7.79 -2.43 -6.27
CA ILE A 53 9.16 -2.32 -5.78
C ILE A 53 10.09 -2.09 -6.99
N ASN A 54 10.86 -1.00 -6.96
CA ASN A 54 11.82 -0.68 -8.01
C ASN A 54 13.01 -1.65 -8.01
N LYS A 55 13.76 -1.68 -9.12
CA LYS A 55 14.95 -2.52 -9.20
C LYS A 55 16.00 -2.06 -8.17
N GLY A 56 16.35 -2.97 -7.25
CA GLY A 56 17.32 -2.70 -6.18
C GLY A 56 16.74 -1.98 -4.97
N GLU A 57 15.44 -1.68 -4.97
CA GLU A 57 14.73 -1.09 -3.82
C GLU A 57 14.30 -2.21 -2.86
N ASP A 58 14.46 -1.98 -1.55
CA ASP A 58 13.94 -2.90 -0.54
C ASP A 58 12.45 -2.62 -0.25
N PRO A 59 11.70 -3.60 0.31
CA PRO A 59 10.27 -3.42 0.57
C PRO A 59 9.94 -2.25 1.52
N PRO A 60 10.66 -2.00 2.63
CA PRO A 60 10.41 -0.83 3.48
C PRO A 60 10.59 0.51 2.77
N THR A 61 11.64 0.64 1.96
CA THR A 61 11.91 1.86 1.17
C THR A 61 10.81 2.10 0.15
N ALA A 62 10.39 1.04 -0.55
CA ALA A 62 9.26 1.12 -1.47
C ALA A 62 7.97 1.53 -0.74
N ALA A 63 7.68 0.97 0.44
CA ALA A 63 6.49 1.32 1.21
C ALA A 63 6.47 2.81 1.59
N LEU A 64 7.58 3.34 2.11
CA LEU A 64 7.69 4.76 2.48
C LEU A 64 7.55 5.69 1.27
N ARG A 65 8.19 5.33 0.15
CA ARG A 65 8.09 6.09 -1.11
C ARG A 65 6.65 6.11 -1.63
N GLU A 66 6.01 4.95 -1.76
CA GLU A 66 4.66 4.83 -2.33
C GLU A 66 3.60 5.51 -1.44
N VAL A 67 3.71 5.37 -0.11
CA VAL A 67 2.87 6.13 0.84
C VAL A 67 3.01 7.63 0.58
N ARG A 68 4.23 8.13 0.43
CA ARG A 68 4.47 9.55 0.16
C ARG A 68 3.95 9.99 -1.20
N GLU A 69 4.18 9.20 -2.26
CA GLU A 69 3.76 9.52 -3.62
C GLU A 69 2.22 9.54 -3.77
N GLU A 70 1.52 8.57 -3.19
CA GLU A 70 0.07 8.44 -3.37
C GLU A 70 -0.76 9.27 -2.37
N THR A 71 -0.21 9.59 -1.20
CA THR A 71 -0.94 10.34 -0.15
C THR A 71 -0.40 11.74 0.14
N GLY A 72 0.85 12.02 -0.25
CA GLY A 72 1.58 13.22 0.16
C GLY A 72 2.08 13.20 1.61
N LEU A 73 1.81 12.15 2.38
CA LEU A 73 2.14 12.05 3.80
C LEU A 73 3.52 11.40 4.01
N SER A 74 4.13 11.64 5.17
CA SER A 74 5.39 11.01 5.58
C SER A 74 5.27 10.51 7.01
N GLY A 75 5.98 9.42 7.31
CA GLY A 75 5.97 8.77 8.61
C GLY A 75 7.12 7.79 8.72
N GLU A 76 7.13 7.02 9.80
CA GLU A 76 8.10 5.96 10.05
C GLU A 76 7.39 4.60 10.11
N ILE A 77 8.11 3.54 9.71
CA ILE A 77 7.61 2.18 9.83
C ILE A 77 7.79 1.75 11.29
N VAL A 78 6.67 1.40 11.92
CA VAL A 78 6.66 0.92 13.32
C VAL A 78 6.64 -0.61 13.40
N ASP A 79 6.02 -1.29 12.43
CA ASP A 79 5.96 -2.75 12.37
C ASP A 79 5.57 -3.24 10.96
N GLU A 80 5.80 -4.53 10.70
CA GLU A 80 5.28 -5.23 9.52
C GLU A 80 3.86 -5.76 9.78
N ILE A 81 2.93 -5.46 8.88
CA ILE A 81 1.53 -5.91 8.99
C ILE A 81 1.36 -7.33 8.41
N GLY A 82 2.17 -7.68 7.40
CA GLY A 82 2.17 -8.99 6.75
C GLY A 82 2.12 -8.90 5.22
N VAL A 83 2.01 -10.07 4.58
CA VAL A 83 2.11 -10.22 3.13
C VAL A 83 0.85 -10.88 2.56
N ILE A 84 0.33 -10.33 1.45
CA ILE A 84 -0.72 -10.96 0.64
C ILE A 84 -0.16 -11.42 -0.71
N SER A 85 -0.60 -12.59 -1.19
CA SER A 85 -0.21 -13.14 -2.49
C SER A 85 -1.45 -13.68 -3.19
N TYR A 86 -1.69 -13.22 -4.42
CA TYR A 86 -2.85 -13.62 -5.22
C TYR A 86 -2.51 -13.64 -6.71
N TRP A 87 -3.32 -14.36 -7.46
CA TRP A 87 -3.20 -14.49 -8.92
C TRP A 87 -4.39 -13.80 -9.58
N TYR A 88 -4.14 -13.08 -10.66
CA TYR A 88 -5.18 -12.42 -11.45
C TYR A 88 -4.79 -12.42 -12.93
N TYR A 89 -5.80 -12.41 -13.80
CA TYR A 89 -5.60 -12.14 -15.22
C TYR A 89 -6.09 -10.72 -15.51
N LEU A 90 -5.34 -9.97 -16.31
CA LEU A 90 -5.80 -8.71 -16.87
C LEU A 90 -6.47 -9.03 -18.20
N LYS A 91 -7.76 -8.69 -18.33
CA LYS A 91 -8.43 -8.68 -19.63
C LYS A 91 -7.88 -7.46 -20.38
N GLU A 92 -6.98 -7.73 -21.32
CA GLU A 92 -6.40 -6.80 -22.32
C GLU A 92 -5.27 -5.86 -21.82
N GLU A 93 -4.07 -6.08 -22.37
CA GLU A 93 -3.42 -5.08 -23.25
C GLU A 93 -3.88 -5.38 -24.68
#